data_AF-A0A7X0E059-F1
#
_entry.id   AF-A0A7X0E059-F1
#
_cell.length_a   1.000
_cell.length_b   1.000
_cell.length_c   1.000
_cell.angle_alpha   90.00
_cell.angle_beta   90.00
_cell.angle_gamma   90.00
#
_symmetry.space_group_name_H-M   'P 1'
#
loop_
_entity.id
_entity.type
_entity.pdbx_description
1 polymer ?
#
loop_
_entity_poly.entity_id
_entity_poly.type
_entity_poly.pdbx_seq_one_letter_code
_entity_poly.pdbx_strand_id
1 'polypeptide(L)'
;MYVSSGGLLFKFLSIFDNNFFYLFLIKGLSMRVVIEDDYLAKLYQYGESRGKPKFGPIVESAFIRRVIQIEQALDTNTLRQIKSLLFEQLKGDLKGKVSIRVIDGFRLIFRVENDGNNKRIEIIAIEELSNHYSK
;
A
#
# COMPACT_ATOMS: atom_id res chain seq x y z
N MET A 1 8.79 27.30 12.19
CA MET A 1 8.07 26.59 13.27
C MET A 1 7.78 25.19 12.74
N TYR A 2 8.69 24.24 12.98
CA TYR A 2 8.52 22.85 12.53
C TYR A 2 7.62 22.13 13.53
N VAL A 3 6.45 21.67 13.09
CA VAL A 3 5.56 20.84 13.90
C VAL A 3 6.02 19.40 13.74
N SER A 4 6.44 18.81 14.87
CA SER A 4 6.98 17.45 14.98
C SER A 4 5.98 16.39 14.52
N SER A 5 6.32 15.68 13.44
CA SER A 5 5.58 14.54 12.86
C SER A 5 5.83 13.24 13.62
N GLY A 6 5.79 13.26 14.96
CA GLY A 6 6.13 12.11 15.82
C GLY A 6 4.93 11.32 16.34
N GLY A 7 3.68 11.75 16.10
CA GLY A 7 2.52 11.24 16.86
C GLY A 7 1.96 9.88 16.44
N LEU A 8 2.16 9.44 15.19
CA LEU A 8 1.53 8.21 14.68
C LEU A 8 2.40 6.96 14.84
N LEU A 9 3.74 7.12 14.75
CA LEU A 9 4.68 6.01 14.89
C LEU A 9 4.67 5.40 16.31
N PHE A 10 4.43 6.24 17.33
CA PHE A 10 4.47 5.82 18.74
C PHE A 10 3.23 5.06 19.22
N LYS A 11 2.09 5.12 18.52
CA LYS A 11 0.91 4.31 18.90
C LYS A 11 0.98 2.86 18.43
N PHE A 12 1.78 2.56 17.41
CA PHE A 12 1.97 1.18 16.92
C PHE A 12 3.02 0.39 17.72
N LEU A 13 3.85 1.10 18.50
CA LEU A 13 5.03 0.59 19.17
C LEU A 13 4.77 -0.21 20.46
N SER A 14 3.54 -0.27 20.99
CA SER A 14 3.27 -0.88 22.29
C SER A 14 2.69 -2.31 22.25
N ILE A 15 2.57 -2.94 21.08
CA ILE A 15 1.81 -4.20 20.93
C ILE A 15 2.67 -5.39 20.47
N PHE A 16 3.91 -5.20 20.00
CA PHE A 16 4.71 -6.30 19.45
C PHE A 16 6.05 -6.49 20.17
N ASP A 17 6.41 -7.75 20.39
CA ASP A 17 7.67 -8.17 21.01
C ASP A 17 8.89 -7.49 20.37
N ASN A 18 9.76 -6.94 21.22
CA ASN A 18 10.90 -6.08 20.86
C ASN A 18 11.88 -6.71 19.86
N ASN A 19 11.96 -8.04 19.74
CA ASN A 19 12.84 -8.71 18.77
C ASN A 19 12.32 -8.65 17.31
N PHE A 20 11.00 -8.62 17.09
CA PHE A 20 10.42 -8.55 15.75
C PHE A 20 10.52 -7.13 15.18
N PHE A 21 10.29 -6.13 16.04
CA PHE A 21 10.40 -4.71 15.70
C PHE A 21 11.84 -4.30 15.35
N TYR A 22 12.84 -4.85 16.06
CA TYR A 22 14.24 -4.64 15.69
C TYR A 22 14.55 -5.19 14.30
N LEU A 23 14.20 -6.45 13.99
CA LEU A 23 14.43 -7.03 12.67
C LEU A 23 13.76 -6.21 11.54
N PHE A 24 12.61 -5.59 11.82
CA PHE A 24 11.89 -4.68 10.93
C PHE A 24 12.63 -3.35 10.68
N LEU A 25 13.28 -2.76 11.69
CA LEU A 25 14.11 -1.56 11.51
C LEU A 25 15.41 -1.83 10.72
N ILE A 26 15.97 -3.04 10.79
CA ILE A 26 17.24 -3.40 10.11
C ILE A 26 17.02 -3.91 8.68
N LYS A 27 15.84 -4.44 8.34
CA LYS A 27 15.44 -4.73 6.96
C LYS A 27 14.91 -3.46 6.30
N GLY A 28 15.85 -2.66 5.81
CA GLY A 28 15.65 -1.33 5.22
C GLY A 28 14.26 -1.06 4.62
N LEU A 29 13.63 -0.01 5.14
CA LEU A 29 12.45 0.64 4.57
C LEU A 29 12.82 1.24 3.20
N SER A 30 12.84 0.41 2.16
CA SER A 30 13.11 0.82 0.77
C SER A 30 11.85 1.05 -0.04
N MET A 31 10.67 0.74 0.50
CA MET A 31 9.39 1.01 -0.15
C MET A 31 8.54 1.98 0.68
N ARG A 32 8.02 3.02 0.02
CA ARG A 32 7.10 4.00 0.60
C ARG A 32 5.79 3.95 -0.14
N VAL A 33 4.67 4.04 0.58
CA VAL A 33 3.34 4.16 -0.03
C VAL A 33 2.82 5.58 0.09
N VAL A 34 2.24 6.09 -0.99
CA VAL A 34 1.42 7.29 -1.03
C VAL A 34 0.05 6.88 -1.57
N ILE A 35 -1.03 7.31 -0.92
CA ILE A 35 -2.39 7.00 -1.36
C ILE A 35 -3.01 8.30 -1.88
N GLU A 36 -3.22 8.38 -3.19
CA GLU A 36 -3.75 9.57 -3.87
C GLU A 36 -5.28 9.62 -3.85
N ASP A 37 -5.95 8.46 -3.78
CA ASP A 37 -7.40 8.43 -3.59
C ASP A 37 -7.77 8.78 -2.12
N ASP A 38 -8.51 9.87 -1.96
CA ASP A 38 -8.92 10.40 -0.65
C ASP A 38 -9.70 9.39 0.22
N TYR A 39 -10.51 8.54 -0.40
CA TYR A 39 -11.29 7.55 0.33
C TYR A 39 -10.39 6.44 0.87
N LEU A 40 -9.53 5.90 0.02
CA LEU A 40 -8.58 4.86 0.38
C LEU A 40 -7.56 5.37 1.40
N ALA A 41 -7.14 6.63 1.30
CA ALA A 41 -6.24 7.26 2.26
C ALA A 41 -6.87 7.32 3.66
N LYS A 42 -8.13 7.77 3.75
CA LYS A 42 -8.89 7.79 5.02
C LYS A 42 -9.14 6.39 5.55
N LEU A 43 -9.52 5.46 4.67
CA LEU A 43 -9.74 4.06 5.04
C LEU A 43 -8.45 3.46 5.66
N TYR A 44 -7.29 3.69 5.04
CA TYR A 44 -6.03 3.21 5.57
C TYR A 44 -5.66 3.90 6.89
N GLN A 45 -5.82 5.22 6.97
CA GLN A 45 -5.49 6.01 8.16
C GLN A 45 -6.29 5.58 9.40
N TYR A 46 -7.59 5.30 9.23
CA TYR A 46 -8.48 5.02 10.36
C TYR A 46 -8.73 3.53 10.58
N GLY A 47 -8.33 2.67 9.63
CA GLY A 47 -8.60 1.23 9.65
C GLY A 47 -10.03 0.85 9.29
N GLU A 48 -10.90 1.84 9.04
CA GLU A 48 -12.31 1.68 8.72
C GLU A 48 -12.83 2.85 7.89
N SER A 49 -13.93 2.64 7.18
CA SER A 49 -14.61 3.68 6.43
C SER A 49 -15.37 4.63 7.37
N ARG A 50 -15.03 5.91 7.32
CA ARG A 50 -15.76 6.97 8.03
C ARG A 50 -16.83 7.55 7.12
N GLY A 51 -18.05 6.99 7.18
CA GLY A 51 -19.19 7.39 6.37
C GLY A 51 -19.81 6.21 5.64
N LYS A 52 -20.48 6.46 4.50
CA LYS A 52 -21.03 5.39 3.66
C LYS A 52 -19.86 4.61 3.03
N PRO A 53 -19.72 3.29 3.27
CA PRO A 53 -18.65 2.51 2.66
C PRO A 53 -18.81 2.46 1.14
N LYS A 54 -17.72 2.69 0.40
CA LYS A 54 -17.65 2.46 -1.05
C LYS A 54 -17.51 0.97 -1.37
N PHE A 55 -16.90 0.19 -0.47
CA PHE A 55 -16.67 -1.23 -0.65
C PHE A 55 -17.22 -2.02 0.54
N GLY A 56 -17.44 -3.32 0.34
CA GLY A 56 -17.80 -4.21 1.44
C GLY A 56 -16.63 -4.38 2.44
N PRO A 57 -16.92 -4.71 3.71
CA PRO A 57 -15.90 -4.78 4.77
C PRO A 57 -14.77 -5.76 4.48
N ILE A 58 -15.06 -6.84 3.74
CA ILE A 58 -14.08 -7.84 3.30
C ILE A 58 -13.03 -7.21 2.36
N VAL A 59 -13.49 -6.40 1.40
CA VAL A 59 -12.64 -5.72 0.42
C VAL A 59 -11.81 -4.63 1.09
N GLU A 60 -12.42 -3.85 1.98
CA GLU A 60 -11.72 -2.78 2.74
C GLU A 60 -10.62 -3.34 3.63
N SER A 61 -10.92 -4.41 4.36
CA SER A 61 -9.93 -5.09 5.20
C SER A 61 -8.81 -5.72 4.36
N ALA A 62 -9.14 -6.27 3.18
CA ALA A 62 -8.15 -6.83 2.27
C ALA A 62 -7.26 -5.74 1.65
N PHE A 63 -7.82 -4.57 1.35
CA PHE A 63 -7.07 -3.41 0.91
C PHE A 63 -6.04 -2.97 1.96
N ILE A 64 -6.46 -2.77 3.22
CA ILE A 64 -5.55 -2.37 4.31
C ILE A 64 -4.40 -3.38 4.47
N ARG A 65 -4.71 -4.68 4.52
CA ARG A 65 -3.68 -5.73 4.57
C ARG A 65 -2.73 -5.67 3.38
N ARG A 66 -3.24 -5.30 2.20
CA ARG A 66 -2.41 -5.19 1.00
C ARG A 66 -1.46 -3.99 1.06
N VAL A 67 -1.91 -2.85 1.55
CA VAL A 67 -1.04 -1.68 1.76
C VAL A 67 0.08 -2.02 2.74
N ILE A 68 -0.25 -2.66 3.87
CA ILE A 68 0.76 -3.12 4.85
C ILE A 68 1.76 -4.09 4.21
N GLN A 69 1.28 -5.04 3.39
CA GLN A 69 2.16 -5.98 2.68
C GLN A 69 3.11 -5.26 1.71
N ILE A 70 2.63 -4.20 1.04
CA ILE A 70 3.45 -3.36 0.17
C ILE A 70 4.51 -2.63 0.98
N GLU A 71 4.14 -1.96 2.07
CA GLU A 71 5.08 -1.24 2.94
C GLU A 71 6.17 -2.15 3.54
N GLN A 72 5.88 -3.45 3.67
CA GLN A 72 6.82 -4.47 4.16
C GLN A 72 7.70 -5.09 3.07
N ALA A 73 7.43 -4.81 1.79
CA ALA A 73 8.23 -5.33 0.69
C ALA A 73 9.53 -4.54 0.54
N LEU A 74 10.61 -5.24 0.14
CA LEU A 74 11.88 -4.58 -0.13
C LEU A 74 11.80 -3.72 -1.40
N ASP A 75 11.17 -4.26 -2.44
CA ASP A 75 11.04 -3.62 -3.76
C ASP A 75 9.88 -4.27 -4.53
N THR A 76 9.57 -3.73 -5.71
CA THR A 76 8.53 -4.26 -6.57
C THR A 76 8.89 -5.64 -7.12
N ASN A 77 10.16 -6.02 -7.15
CA ASN A 77 10.57 -7.38 -7.51
C ASN A 77 10.09 -8.39 -6.48
N THR A 78 10.18 -8.05 -5.19
CA THR A 78 9.64 -8.85 -4.08
C THR A 78 8.13 -9.06 -4.28
N LEU A 79 7.40 -8.00 -4.64
CA LEU A 79 5.96 -8.10 -4.93
C LEU A 79 5.68 -8.98 -6.16
N ARG A 80 6.46 -8.85 -7.24
CA ARG A 80 6.30 -9.69 -8.46
C ARG A 80 6.47 -11.19 -8.20
N GLN A 81 7.32 -11.56 -7.25
CA GLN A 81 7.56 -12.96 -6.91
C GLN A 81 6.37 -13.62 -6.21
N ILE A 82 5.48 -12.83 -5.59
CA ILE A 82 4.29 -13.34 -4.90
C ILE A 82 3.19 -13.61 -5.95
N LYS A 83 3.11 -14.85 -6.42
CA LYS A 83 2.19 -15.27 -7.50
C LYS A 83 0.73 -14.89 -7.26
N SER A 84 0.25 -14.93 -6.02
CA SER A 84 -1.14 -14.58 -5.68
C SER A 84 -1.48 -13.10 -5.90
N LEU A 85 -0.48 -12.22 -5.98
CA LEU A 85 -0.69 -10.80 -6.27
C LEU A 85 -1.01 -10.54 -7.74
N LEU A 86 -0.72 -11.49 -8.65
CA LEU A 86 -0.94 -11.32 -10.10
C LEU A 86 -0.44 -9.95 -10.60
N PHE A 87 0.83 -9.65 -10.28
CA PHE A 87 1.45 -8.38 -10.59
C PHE A 87 1.52 -8.15 -12.10
N GLU A 88 0.84 -7.11 -12.58
CA GLU A 88 0.65 -6.82 -14.00
C GLU A 88 1.00 -5.37 -14.31
N GLN A 89 1.86 -5.13 -15.32
CA GLN A 89 2.01 -3.80 -15.88
C GLN A 89 0.87 -3.53 -16.87
N LEU A 90 0.14 -2.44 -16.65
CA LEU A 90 -1.00 -2.08 -17.47
C LEU A 90 -0.56 -1.44 -18.80
N LYS A 91 -1.45 -1.49 -19.79
CA LYS A 91 -1.24 -1.04 -21.17
C LYS A 91 -2.31 -0.01 -21.57
N GLY A 92 -2.16 0.59 -22.76
CA GLY A 92 -3.11 1.58 -23.28
C GLY A 92 -3.13 2.85 -22.42
N ASP A 93 -4.32 3.31 -22.07
CA ASP A 93 -4.52 4.55 -21.29
C ASP A 93 -3.96 4.48 -19.87
N LEU A 94 -3.72 3.27 -19.35
CA LEU A 94 -3.12 3.01 -18.04
C LEU A 94 -1.63 2.65 -18.13
N LYS A 95 -0.98 2.89 -19.28
CA LYS A 95 0.46 2.65 -19.45
C LYS A 95 1.26 3.38 -18.37
N GLY A 96 2.21 2.68 -17.76
CA GLY A 96 3.03 3.19 -16.65
C GLY A 96 2.46 2.89 -15.28
N LYS A 97 1.23 2.36 -15.19
CA LYS A 97 0.64 1.85 -13.96
C LYS A 97 0.83 0.34 -13.83
N VAL A 98 0.72 -0.13 -12.60
CA VAL A 98 0.76 -1.52 -12.20
C VAL A 98 -0.55 -1.87 -11.53
N SER A 99 -0.96 -3.11 -11.69
CA SER A 99 -2.11 -3.67 -10.99
C SER A 99 -1.76 -4.94 -10.22
N ILE A 100 -2.28 -5.09 -9.00
CA ILE A 100 -2.19 -6.32 -8.20
C ILE A 100 -3.57 -6.74 -7.65
N ARG A 101 -3.82 -8.04 -7.52
CA ARG A 101 -5.08 -8.61 -7.02
C ARG A 101 -5.23 -8.46 -5.52
N VAL A 102 -6.21 -7.70 -5.04
CA VAL A 102 -6.54 -7.59 -3.61
C VAL A 102 -7.33 -8.80 -3.13
N ILE A 103 -8.57 -8.98 -3.62
CA ILE A 103 -9.47 -10.10 -3.27
C ILE A 103 -10.60 -10.19 -4.29
N ASP A 104 -11.12 -11.39 -4.59
CA ASP A 104 -12.37 -11.61 -5.36
C ASP A 104 -12.59 -10.71 -6.59
N GLY A 105 -11.54 -10.53 -7.40
CA GLY A 105 -11.60 -9.71 -8.62
C GLY A 105 -11.29 -8.24 -8.41
N PHE A 106 -11.21 -7.75 -7.17
CA PHE A 106 -10.69 -6.43 -6.85
C PHE A 106 -9.18 -6.38 -7.08
N ARG A 107 -8.76 -5.31 -7.73
CA ARG A 107 -7.36 -5.00 -8.02
C ARG A 107 -7.03 -3.60 -7.51
N LEU A 108 -5.82 -3.49 -6.99
CA LEU A 108 -5.20 -2.23 -6.63
C LEU A 108 -4.39 -1.74 -7.82
N ILE A 109 -4.59 -0.50 -8.25
CA ILE A 109 -3.84 0.14 -9.33
C ILE A 109 -2.97 1.24 -8.74
N PHE A 110 -1.69 1.25 -9.14
CA PHE A 110 -0.72 2.21 -8.63
C PHE A 110 0.39 2.52 -9.64
N ARG A 111 1.08 3.65 -9.44
CA ARG A 111 2.35 3.96 -10.11
C ARG A 111 3.52 3.60 -9.20
N VAL A 112 4.65 3.25 -9.82
CA VAL A 112 5.94 3.11 -9.13
C VAL A 112 6.80 4.28 -9.55
N GLU A 113 7.14 5.12 -8.58
CA GLU A 113 8.06 6.24 -8.76
C GLU A 113 9.36 5.94 -8.00
N ASN A 114 10.44 6.61 -8.37
CA ASN A 114 11.67 6.61 -7.58
C ASN A 114 11.76 7.94 -6.86
N ASP A 115 12.25 7.94 -5.62
CA ASP A 115 12.66 9.19 -4.99
C ASP A 115 13.79 9.79 -5.85
N GLY A 116 13.56 10.97 -6.44
CA GLY A 116 14.42 11.55 -7.48
C GLY A 116 15.90 11.67 -7.08
N ASN A 117 16.20 11.65 -5.78
CA ASN A 117 17.55 11.67 -5.22
C ASN A 117 18.08 10.29 -4.78
N ASN A 118 17.21 9.29 -4.62
CA ASN A 118 17.56 7.96 -4.15
C ASN A 118 16.82 6.86 -4.93
N LYS A 119 17.49 6.34 -5.97
CA LYS A 119 17.00 5.20 -6.79
C LYS A 119 16.74 3.91 -5.99
N ARG A 120 17.09 3.84 -4.70
CA ARG A 120 16.81 2.70 -3.84
C ARG A 120 15.44 2.77 -3.16
N ILE A 121 14.75 3.91 -3.26
CA ILE A 121 13.43 4.08 -2.65
C ILE A 121 12.37 4.07 -3.76
N GLU A 122 11.52 3.06 -3.74
CA GLU A 122 10.33 2.99 -4.59
C GLU A 122 9.14 3.61 -3.86
N ILE A 123 8.44 4.52 -4.53
CA ILE A 123 7.21 5.13 -4.06
C ILE A 123 6.05 4.50 -4.83
N ILE A 124 5.16 3.83 -4.11
CA ILE A 124 3.92 3.28 -4.66
C ILE A 124 2.81 4.32 -4.47
N ALA A 125 2.39 4.95 -5.56
CA ALA A 125 1.27 5.88 -5.58
C ALA A 125 -0.03 5.13 -5.90
N ILE A 126 -0.81 4.81 -4.88
CA ILE A 126 -2.10 4.12 -4.99
C ILE A 126 -3.15 5.10 -5.51
N GLU A 127 -3.75 4.75 -6.65
CA GLU A 127 -4.73 5.60 -7.32
C GLU A 127 -6.14 5.02 -7.26
N GLU A 128 -6.27 3.69 -7.27
CA GLU A 128 -7.58 3.07 -7.43
C GLU A 128 -7.64 1.67 -6.81
N LEU A 129 -8.80 1.35 -6.25
CA LEU A 129 -9.24 0.00 -5.93
C LEU A 129 -10.51 -0.29 -6.72
N SER A 130 -10.45 -1.22 -7.66
CA SER A 130 -11.58 -1.50 -8.55
C SER A 130 -11.79 -2.98 -8.80
N ASN A 131 -13.05 -3.34 -9.04
CA ASN A 131 -13.43 -4.70 -9.40
C ASN A 131 -13.25 -4.89 -10.90
N HIS A 132 -12.37 -5.81 -11.29
CA HIS A 132 -12.05 -6.11 -12.67
C HIS A 132 -13.18 -6.83 -13.44
N TYR A 133 -14.29 -7.18 -12.78
CA TYR A 133 -15.43 -7.89 -13.40
C TYR A 133 -16.75 -7.09 -13.43
N SER A 134 -16.83 -5.94 -12.77
CA SER A 134 -18.01 -5.07 -12.90
C SER A 134 -17.81 -4.13 -14.08
N LYS A 135 -18.47 -4.44 -15.20
CA LYS A 135 -18.76 -3.45 -16.25
C LYS A 135 -19.85 -2.50 -15.77
#